data_AF-A0A2E7ULX7-F1
#
_entry.id   AF-A0A2E7ULX7-F1
#
_cell.length_a   1.000
_cell.length_b   1.000
_cell.length_c   1.000
_cell.angle_alpha   90.00
_cell.angle_beta   90.00
_cell.angle_gamma   90.00
#
_symmetry.space_group_name_H-M   'P 1'
#
loop_
_entity.id
_entity.type
_entity.pdbx_description
1 polymer ?
#
loop_
_entity_poly.entity_id
_entity_poly.type
_entity_poly.pdbx_seq_one_letter_code
_entity_poly.pdbx_strand_id
1 'polypeptide(L)'
;MEASLATLLAASVTVAGTHTFIGVDHYLPFVVLGRARNWSLARVLGITALCGLGHVLGSIVLGFAGIGLGFAVSDLVDIESVRGSLAAWSLIAFGLVYAVWATVRLVRNRSHTHVHAHDNGTLHTHHHDHHEGHLHAHEGAGLTLWTVFVIFVLGPCEPLIPLLMAPAWQYDWWGVAAVAGTFSVTTIGMMMAMATVGSLGLRMVSMQKVHRYVHLMAGLAIFSSGVAIQALGI
;
A
#
# COMPACT_ATOMS: atom_id res chain seq x y z
N MET A 1 4.66 36.25 -10.74
CA MET A 1 5.41 36.23 -9.47
C MET A 1 6.31 35.02 -9.53
N GLU A 2 7.62 35.21 -9.67
CA GLU A 2 8.54 34.07 -9.74
C GLU A 2 8.57 33.37 -8.38
N ALA A 3 8.28 32.07 -8.36
CA ALA A 3 8.41 31.28 -7.14
C ALA A 3 9.89 31.09 -6.86
N SER A 4 10.37 31.60 -5.73
CA SER A 4 11.75 31.34 -5.31
C SER A 4 11.96 29.84 -5.09
N LEU A 5 13.20 29.36 -5.25
CA LEU A 5 13.54 27.97 -4.96
C LEU A 5 13.09 27.56 -3.55
N ALA A 6 13.26 28.44 -2.56
CA ALA A 6 12.79 28.19 -1.19
C ALA A 6 11.27 27.96 -1.12
N THR A 7 10.48 28.71 -1.89
CA THR A 7 9.02 28.52 -1.99
C THR A 7 8.68 27.17 -2.62
N LEU A 8 9.38 26.76 -3.68
CA LEU A 8 9.17 25.47 -4.33
C LEU A 8 9.56 24.29 -3.43
N LEU A 9 10.64 24.40 -2.67
CA LEU A 9 11.05 23.39 -1.70
C LEU A 9 10.05 23.29 -0.54
N ALA A 10 9.58 24.43 -0.01
CA ALA A 10 8.54 24.45 1.02
C ALA A 10 7.25 23.80 0.50
N ALA A 11 6.81 24.17 -0.70
CA ALA A 11 5.65 23.56 -1.36
C ALA A 11 5.85 22.05 -1.54
N SER A 12 7.04 21.60 -1.95
CA SER A 12 7.36 20.18 -2.12
C SER A 12 7.21 19.41 -0.81
N VAL A 13 7.74 19.94 0.30
CA VAL A 13 7.61 19.30 1.61
C VAL A 13 6.15 19.27 2.06
N THR A 14 5.44 20.40 1.98
CA THR A 14 4.06 20.47 2.44
C THR A 14 3.16 19.56 1.61
N VAL A 15 3.20 19.68 0.29
CA VAL A 15 2.33 18.92 -0.62
C VAL A 15 2.65 17.43 -0.54
N ALA A 16 3.92 17.01 -0.65
CA ALA A 16 4.29 15.60 -0.53
C ALA A 16 3.89 15.03 0.84
N GLY A 17 4.13 15.78 1.91
CA GLY A 17 3.80 15.38 3.27
C GLY A 17 2.30 15.20 3.46
N THR A 18 1.49 16.19 3.08
CA THR A 18 0.02 16.14 3.23
C THR A 18 -0.61 15.09 2.34
N HIS A 19 -0.18 15.01 1.08
CA HIS A 19 -0.63 13.99 0.12
C HIS A 19 -0.40 12.59 0.69
N THR A 20 0.83 12.29 1.10
CA THR A 20 1.18 10.96 1.62
C THR A 20 0.51 10.66 2.95
N PHE A 21 0.26 11.67 3.78
CA PHE A 21 -0.42 11.50 5.06
C PHE A 21 -1.91 11.19 4.88
N ILE A 22 -2.58 11.89 3.97
CA ILE A 22 -4.01 11.73 3.67
C ILE A 22 -4.25 10.50 2.80
N GLY A 23 -3.34 10.23 1.86
CA GLY A 23 -3.27 9.06 1.01
C GLY A 23 -2.97 7.81 1.83
N VAL A 24 -3.96 7.33 2.58
CA VAL A 24 -3.84 6.16 3.44
C VAL A 24 -3.41 4.91 2.65
N ASP A 25 -3.75 4.86 1.37
CA ASP A 25 -3.31 3.84 0.42
C ASP A 25 -1.78 3.76 0.31
N HIS A 26 -1.05 4.83 0.63
CA HIS A 26 0.40 4.89 0.51
C HIS A 26 1.14 4.03 1.55
N TYR A 27 0.50 3.67 2.65
CA TYR A 27 1.14 2.90 3.72
C TYR A 27 0.24 1.80 4.30
N LEU A 28 -1.08 1.97 4.26
CA LEU A 28 -2.05 1.07 4.87
C LEU A 28 -1.95 -0.36 4.34
N PRO A 29 -1.85 -0.64 3.02
CA PRO A 29 -1.75 -2.00 2.52
C PRO A 29 -0.58 -2.79 3.13
N PHE A 30 0.59 -2.15 3.30
CA PHE A 30 1.76 -2.79 3.88
C PHE A 30 1.59 -3.08 5.36
N VAL A 31 0.97 -2.14 6.11
CA VAL A 31 0.70 -2.28 7.53
C VAL A 31 -0.28 -3.42 7.79
N VAL A 32 -1.41 -3.45 7.08
CA VAL A 32 -2.46 -4.45 7.32
C VAL A 32 -2.08 -5.83 6.81
N LEU A 33 -1.35 -5.93 5.69
CA LEU A 33 -0.78 -7.20 5.23
C LEU A 33 0.33 -7.68 6.15
N GLY A 34 1.19 -6.77 6.62
CA GLY A 34 2.22 -7.08 7.60
C GLY A 34 1.62 -7.64 8.89
N ARG A 35 0.51 -7.05 9.37
CA ARG A 35 -0.22 -7.58 10.53
C ARG A 35 -0.87 -8.94 10.23
N ALA A 36 -1.54 -9.09 9.10
CA ALA A 36 -2.23 -10.33 8.72
C ALA A 36 -1.27 -11.51 8.46
N ARG A 37 -0.05 -11.23 7.99
CA ARG A 37 0.98 -12.22 7.68
C ARG A 37 2.07 -12.33 8.74
N ASN A 38 1.92 -11.66 9.88
CA ASN A 38 2.89 -11.62 10.99
C ASN A 38 4.32 -11.21 10.53
N TRP A 39 4.43 -10.18 9.70
CA TRP A 39 5.73 -9.65 9.29
C TRP A 39 6.42 -8.88 10.42
N SER A 40 7.76 -8.96 10.43
CA SER A 40 8.58 -8.08 11.26
C SER A 40 8.43 -6.63 10.80
N LEU A 41 8.67 -5.68 11.71
CA LEU A 41 8.62 -4.25 11.37
C LEU A 41 9.64 -3.93 10.28
N ALA A 42 10.85 -4.49 10.37
CA ALA A 42 11.89 -4.34 9.36
C ALA A 42 11.41 -4.80 7.96
N ARG A 43 10.65 -5.89 7.87
CA ARG A 43 10.10 -6.37 6.60
C ARG A 43 9.04 -5.41 6.04
N VAL A 44 8.14 -4.91 6.88
CA VAL A 44 7.13 -3.91 6.46
C VAL A 44 7.83 -2.66 5.93
N LEU A 45 8.76 -2.10 6.70
CA LEU A 45 9.48 -0.88 6.31
C LEU A 45 10.35 -1.07 5.08
N GLY A 46 11.04 -2.21 4.94
CA GLY A 46 11.84 -2.52 3.75
C GLY A 46 10.99 -2.59 2.48
N ILE A 47 9.82 -3.24 2.56
CA ILE A 47 8.88 -3.30 1.44
C ILE A 47 8.30 -1.91 1.13
N THR A 48 7.87 -1.18 2.15
CA THR A 48 7.32 0.18 1.99
C THR A 48 8.35 1.13 1.37
N ALA A 49 9.62 1.08 1.80
CA ALA A 49 10.69 1.88 1.24
C ALA A 49 10.96 1.53 -0.23
N LEU A 50 10.99 0.24 -0.57
CA LEU A 50 11.19 -0.21 -1.96
C LEU A 50 10.02 0.22 -2.86
N CYS A 51 8.77 0.11 -2.38
CA CYS A 51 7.59 0.58 -3.10
C CYS A 51 7.61 2.11 -3.27
N GLY A 52 7.92 2.86 -2.20
CA GLY A 52 8.01 4.31 -2.24
C GLY A 52 9.08 4.79 -3.22
N LEU A 53 10.23 4.12 -3.27
CA LEU A 53 11.26 4.40 -4.25
C LEU A 53 10.76 4.18 -5.68
N GLY A 54 10.15 3.03 -5.97
CA GLY A 54 9.60 2.73 -7.30
C GLY A 54 8.49 3.71 -7.72
N HIS A 55 7.60 4.06 -6.80
CA HIS A 55 6.51 5.01 -7.00
C HIS A 55 7.00 6.42 -7.36
N VAL A 56 7.96 6.96 -6.60
CA VAL A 56 8.50 8.29 -6.87
C VAL A 56 9.37 8.29 -8.12
N LEU A 57 10.23 7.28 -8.31
CA LEU A 57 11.06 7.18 -9.51
C LEU A 57 10.21 7.06 -10.78
N GLY A 58 9.10 6.32 -10.75
CA GLY A 58 8.19 6.21 -11.89
C GLY A 58 7.66 7.58 -12.33
N SER A 59 7.26 8.41 -11.39
CA SER A 59 6.72 9.76 -11.65
C SER A 59 7.82 10.74 -12.07
N ILE A 60 9.03 10.64 -11.50
CA ILE A 60 10.21 11.41 -11.93
C ILE A 60 10.56 11.08 -13.39
N VAL A 61 10.66 9.78 -13.74
CA VAL A 61 10.98 9.34 -15.10
C VAL A 61 9.93 9.83 -16.09
N LEU A 62 8.65 9.76 -15.72
CA LEU A 62 7.55 10.26 -16.55
C LEU A 62 7.63 11.79 -16.74
N GLY A 63 7.93 12.53 -15.67
CA GLY A 63 8.14 13.98 -15.73
C GLY A 63 9.29 14.37 -16.66
N PHE A 64 10.45 13.70 -16.56
CA PHE A 64 11.59 13.95 -17.45
C PHE A 64 11.29 13.56 -18.90
N ALA A 65 10.62 12.43 -19.13
CA ALA A 65 10.19 12.02 -20.46
C ALA A 65 9.23 13.04 -21.08
N GLY A 66 8.29 13.55 -20.28
CA GLY A 66 7.36 14.61 -20.67
C GLY A 66 8.05 15.89 -21.08
N ILE A 67 8.99 16.37 -20.26
CA ILE A 67 9.82 17.55 -20.57
C ILE A 67 10.60 17.31 -21.88
N GLY A 68 11.22 16.13 -22.05
CA GLY A 68 12.01 15.80 -23.23
C GLY A 68 11.20 15.68 -24.53
N LEU A 69 9.94 15.23 -24.44
CA LEU A 69 9.02 15.12 -25.57
C LEU A 69 8.23 16.42 -25.84
N GLY A 70 8.39 17.44 -24.99
CA GLY A 70 7.68 18.72 -25.10
C GLY A 70 6.19 18.61 -24.77
N PHE A 71 5.80 17.63 -23.95
CA PHE A 71 4.41 17.49 -23.51
C PHE A 71 4.01 18.63 -22.58
N ALA A 72 2.77 19.09 -22.72
CA ALA A 72 2.22 20.06 -21.80
C ALA A 72 2.02 19.41 -20.42
N VAL A 73 1.99 20.23 -19.37
CA VAL A 73 1.68 19.75 -18.01
C VAL A 73 0.34 19.01 -17.98
N SER A 74 -0.66 19.48 -18.75
CA SER A 74 -1.96 18.82 -18.87
C SER A 74 -1.86 17.39 -19.38
N ASP A 75 -1.02 17.14 -20.39
CA ASP A 75 -0.88 15.80 -20.98
C ASP A 75 -0.26 14.82 -19.97
N LEU A 76 0.71 15.29 -19.18
CA LEU A 76 1.35 14.48 -18.14
C LEU A 76 0.42 14.21 -16.97
N VAL A 77 -0.35 15.22 -16.55
CA VAL A 77 -1.36 15.09 -15.50
C VAL A 77 -2.46 14.11 -15.93
N ASP A 78 -2.89 14.12 -17.19
CA ASP A 78 -3.86 13.15 -17.71
C ASP A 78 -3.32 11.71 -17.66
N ILE A 79 -2.05 11.50 -18.04
CA ILE A 79 -1.40 10.19 -17.94
C ILE A 79 -1.31 9.74 -16.47
N GLU A 80 -0.96 10.64 -15.56
CA GLU A 80 -0.93 10.35 -14.13
C GLU A 80 -2.33 10.05 -13.58
N SER A 81 -3.37 10.77 -13.99
CA SER A 81 -4.75 10.51 -13.59
C SER A 81 -5.22 9.11 -14.03
N VAL A 82 -4.88 8.70 -15.26
CA VAL A 82 -5.16 7.33 -15.74
C VAL A 82 -4.44 6.30 -14.88
N ARG A 83 -3.14 6.51 -14.59
CA ARG A 83 -2.37 5.67 -13.68
C ARG A 83 -3.00 5.59 -12.29
N GLY A 84 -3.51 6.70 -11.76
CA GLY A 84 -4.20 6.80 -10.48
C GLY A 84 -5.47 5.98 -10.46
N SER A 85 -6.31 6.14 -11.49
CA SER A 85 -7.54 5.36 -11.63
C SER A 85 -7.26 3.86 -11.70
N LEU A 86 -6.25 3.45 -12.48
CA LEU A 86 -5.84 2.05 -12.57
C LEU A 86 -5.35 1.50 -11.23
N ALA A 87 -4.53 2.26 -10.50
CA ALA A 87 -4.06 1.86 -9.18
C ALA A 87 -5.22 1.73 -8.18
N ALA A 88 -6.13 2.70 -8.15
CA ALA A 88 -7.30 2.72 -7.27
C ALA A 88 -8.22 1.52 -7.53
N TRP A 89 -8.61 1.29 -8.79
CA TRP A 89 -9.44 0.13 -9.16
C TRP A 89 -8.74 -1.20 -8.85
N SER A 90 -7.42 -1.26 -9.01
CA SER A 90 -6.65 -2.45 -8.65
C SER A 90 -6.63 -2.69 -7.14
N LEU A 91 -6.53 -1.65 -6.31
CA LEU A 91 -6.68 -1.77 -4.85
C LEU A 91 -8.07 -2.24 -4.44
N ILE A 92 -9.12 -1.68 -5.06
CA ILE A 92 -10.51 -2.09 -4.83
C ILE A 92 -10.66 -3.58 -5.16
N ALA A 93 -10.27 -3.98 -6.37
CA ALA A 93 -10.36 -5.37 -6.81
C ALA A 93 -9.55 -6.31 -5.90
N PHE A 94 -8.30 -5.96 -5.61
CA PHE A 94 -7.43 -6.75 -4.75
C PHE A 94 -8.01 -6.90 -3.33
N GLY A 95 -8.43 -5.80 -2.71
CA GLY A 95 -9.02 -5.80 -1.38
C GLY A 95 -10.28 -6.65 -1.30
N LEU A 96 -11.16 -6.56 -2.30
CA LEU A 96 -12.38 -7.36 -2.39
C LEU A 96 -12.06 -8.85 -2.56
N VAL A 97 -11.19 -9.21 -3.52
CA VAL A 97 -10.78 -10.61 -3.75
C VAL A 97 -10.14 -11.20 -2.48
N TYR A 98 -9.27 -10.44 -1.81
CA TYR A 98 -8.62 -10.87 -0.59
C TYR A 98 -9.60 -11.05 0.57
N ALA A 99 -10.58 -10.15 0.72
CA ALA A 99 -11.65 -10.25 1.72
C ALA A 99 -12.57 -11.45 1.46
N VAL A 100 -12.97 -11.69 0.22
CA VAL A 100 -13.79 -12.85 -0.18
C VAL A 100 -13.02 -14.15 0.08
N TRP A 101 -11.76 -14.23 -0.35
CA TRP A 101 -10.90 -15.38 -0.07
C TRP A 101 -10.77 -15.66 1.44
N ALA A 102 -10.54 -14.62 2.24
CA ALA A 102 -10.46 -14.75 3.69
C ALA A 102 -11.78 -15.24 4.30
N THR A 103 -12.92 -14.76 3.81
CA THR A 103 -14.26 -15.18 4.24
C THR A 103 -14.55 -16.64 3.90
N VAL A 104 -14.25 -17.07 2.67
CA VAL A 104 -14.42 -18.47 2.24
C VAL A 104 -13.56 -19.39 3.10
N ARG A 105 -12.31 -19.00 3.38
CA ARG A 105 -11.41 -19.74 4.28
C ARG A 105 -12.01 -19.84 5.69
N LEU A 106 -12.54 -18.74 6.23
CA LEU A 106 -13.19 -18.69 7.54
C LEU A 106 -14.42 -19.60 7.64
N VAL A 107 -15.24 -19.68 6.58
CA VAL A 107 -16.46 -20.49 6.54
C VAL A 107 -16.16 -21.97 6.32
N ARG A 108 -15.13 -22.32 5.53
CA ARG A 108 -14.75 -23.71 5.28
C ARG A 108 -14.00 -24.35 6.45
N ASN A 109 -13.23 -23.58 7.22
CA ASN A 109 -12.52 -24.05 8.43
C ASN A 109 -13.42 -24.13 9.68
N ARG A 110 -14.68 -24.60 9.57
CA ARG A 110 -15.45 -24.89 10.78
C ARG A 110 -14.87 -26.14 11.45
N SER A 111 -14.40 -25.99 12.69
CA SER A 111 -14.05 -27.11 13.56
C SER A 111 -15.28 -28.00 13.74
N HIS A 112 -15.16 -29.28 13.42
CA HIS A 112 -16.16 -30.28 13.74
C HIS A 112 -15.72 -31.07 14.98
N THR A 113 -16.68 -31.54 15.76
CA THR A 113 -16.47 -32.46 16.88
C THR A 113 -16.94 -33.85 16.47
N HIS A 114 -16.07 -34.85 16.60
CA HIS A 114 -16.43 -36.26 16.47
C HIS A 114 -16.28 -36.97 17.81
N VAL A 115 -17.15 -37.95 18.03
CA VAL A 115 -17.08 -38.87 19.17
C VAL A 115 -16.29 -40.08 18.72
N HIS A 116 -15.20 -40.40 19.42
CA HIS A 116 -14.45 -41.63 19.22
C HIS A 116 -14.90 -42.69 20.23
N ALA A 117 -15.20 -43.88 19.73
CA ALA A 117 -15.36 -45.08 20.52
C ALA A 117 -14.05 -45.87 20.44
N HIS A 118 -13.42 -46.10 21.59
CA HIS A 118 -12.22 -46.96 21.68
C HIS A 118 -12.64 -48.42 21.84
N ASP A 119 -11.77 -49.35 21.45
CA ASP A 119 -11.98 -50.80 21.62
C ASP A 119 -12.21 -51.23 23.08
N ASN A 120 -11.92 -50.36 24.05
CA ASN A 120 -12.18 -50.54 25.47
C ASN A 120 -13.57 -50.04 25.94
N GLY A 121 -14.44 -49.61 25.01
CA GLY A 121 -15.80 -49.14 25.30
C GLY A 121 -15.89 -47.71 25.86
N THR A 122 -14.79 -46.97 25.95
CA THR A 122 -14.82 -45.56 26.39
C THR A 122 -15.15 -44.63 25.22
N LEU A 123 -16.13 -43.75 25.43
CA LEU A 123 -16.51 -42.67 24.52
C LEU A 123 -15.86 -41.37 25.00
N HIS A 124 -15.10 -40.70 24.13
CA HIS A 124 -14.69 -39.33 24.38
C HIS A 124 -14.79 -38.47 23.14
N THR A 125 -15.12 -37.20 23.38
CA THR A 125 -15.08 -36.12 22.39
C THR A 125 -13.68 -35.54 22.33
N HIS A 126 -13.02 -35.68 21.18
CA HIS A 126 -11.86 -34.87 20.87
C HIS A 126 -12.29 -33.57 20.19
N HIS A 127 -11.72 -32.45 20.64
CA HIS A 127 -11.76 -31.20 19.90
C HIS A 127 -10.59 -31.21 18.92
N HIS A 128 -10.79 -31.73 17.71
CA HIS A 128 -9.79 -31.61 16.65
C HIS A 128 -9.97 -30.27 15.95
N ASP A 129 -8.95 -29.42 16.05
CA ASP A 129 -8.69 -28.42 15.04
C ASP A 129 -7.69 -29.08 14.08
N HIS A 130 -8.04 -29.30 12.82
CA HIS A 130 -7.09 -29.78 11.81
C HIS A 130 -6.13 -28.64 11.45
N HIS A 131 -5.35 -28.20 12.44
CA HIS A 131 -4.38 -27.14 12.30
C HIS A 131 -3.07 -27.65 11.65
N GLU A 132 -2.87 -28.98 11.51
CA GLU A 132 -1.58 -29.57 11.10
C GLU A 132 -1.67 -30.78 10.15
N GLY A 133 -2.66 -30.83 9.26
CA GLY A 133 -2.80 -31.92 8.29
C GLY A 133 -2.80 -31.44 6.84
N HIS A 134 -1.64 -31.08 6.31
CA HIS A 134 -1.35 -30.96 4.87
C HIS A 134 -2.26 -30.04 4.03
N LEU A 135 -2.03 -28.73 4.13
CA LEU A 135 -2.16 -27.80 3.00
C LEU A 135 -1.18 -26.66 3.27
N HIS A 136 0.10 -26.97 3.13
CA HIS A 136 1.09 -25.90 2.95
C HIS A 136 0.79 -25.22 1.61
N ALA A 137 -0.06 -24.20 1.63
CA ALA A 137 -0.12 -23.23 0.55
C ALA A 137 1.19 -22.42 0.58
N HIS A 138 2.28 -23.03 0.11
CA HIS A 138 3.58 -22.39 -0.05
C HIS A 138 3.60 -21.36 -1.20
N GLU A 139 2.51 -21.16 -1.94
CA GLU A 139 2.54 -20.43 -3.22
C GLU A 139 1.86 -19.05 -3.24
N GLY A 140 1.23 -18.59 -2.15
CA GLY A 140 0.45 -17.33 -2.17
C GLY A 140 1.16 -16.07 -1.67
N ALA A 141 2.26 -16.21 -0.91
CA ALA A 141 2.86 -15.08 -0.20
C ALA A 141 3.57 -14.09 -1.13
N GLY A 142 4.22 -14.61 -2.18
CA GLY A 142 4.89 -13.79 -3.19
C GLY A 142 3.88 -13.01 -4.04
N LEU A 143 2.82 -13.67 -4.51
CA LEU A 143 1.84 -13.05 -5.41
C LEU A 143 1.15 -11.83 -4.78
N THR A 144 0.70 -11.92 -3.52
CA THR A 144 0.08 -10.77 -2.84
C THR A 144 1.02 -9.58 -2.67
N LEU A 145 2.31 -9.84 -2.46
CA LEU A 145 3.31 -8.78 -2.33
C LEU A 145 3.60 -8.12 -3.68
N TRP A 146 3.79 -8.93 -4.73
CA TRP A 146 4.02 -8.44 -6.08
C TRP A 146 2.83 -7.68 -6.64
N THR A 147 1.59 -8.12 -6.36
CA THR A 147 0.39 -7.39 -6.76
C THR A 147 0.35 -6.02 -6.11
N VAL A 148 0.53 -5.92 -4.79
CA VAL A 148 0.54 -4.62 -4.10
C VAL A 148 1.71 -3.75 -4.58
N PHE A 149 2.90 -4.33 -4.77
CA PHE A 149 4.04 -3.61 -5.32
C PHE A 149 3.75 -3.01 -6.70
N VAL A 150 3.20 -3.80 -7.62
CA VAL A 150 2.86 -3.36 -8.98
C VAL A 150 1.81 -2.26 -8.94
N ILE A 151 0.76 -2.42 -8.14
CA ILE A 151 -0.27 -1.39 -7.96
C ILE A 151 0.35 -0.07 -7.48
N PHE A 152 1.28 -0.16 -6.54
CA PHE A 152 1.89 1.00 -5.91
C PHE A 152 2.88 1.74 -6.81
N VAL A 153 3.70 1.00 -7.58
CA VAL A 153 4.60 1.56 -8.59
C VAL A 153 3.81 2.20 -9.73
N LEU A 154 2.67 1.60 -10.09
CA LEU A 154 1.76 2.19 -11.07
C LEU A 154 1.04 3.41 -10.54
N GLY A 155 0.81 3.50 -9.22
CA GLY A 155 0.23 4.67 -8.56
C GLY A 155 0.98 5.96 -8.92
N PRO A 156 0.28 7.03 -9.34
CA PRO A 156 0.87 8.29 -9.72
C PRO A 156 1.25 9.10 -8.48
N CYS A 157 2.24 9.96 -8.64
CA CYS A 157 2.51 11.00 -7.67
C CYS A 157 2.12 12.35 -8.27
N GLU A 158 0.82 12.49 -8.55
CA GLU A 158 0.22 13.61 -9.31
C GLU A 158 0.73 15.01 -8.89
N PRO A 159 0.99 15.30 -7.60
CA PRO A 159 1.46 16.62 -7.22
C PRO A 159 2.91 16.93 -7.64
N LEU A 160 3.70 15.91 -8.00
CA LEU A 160 5.12 16.07 -8.33
C LEU A 160 5.34 16.75 -9.68
N ILE A 161 4.60 16.38 -10.73
CA ILE A 161 4.85 16.90 -12.08
C ILE A 161 4.69 18.42 -12.17
N PRO A 162 3.61 19.03 -11.64
CA PRO A 162 3.48 20.49 -11.64
C PRO A 162 4.63 21.19 -10.91
N LEU A 163 5.11 20.61 -9.80
CA LEU A 163 6.23 21.13 -9.02
C LEU A 163 7.56 21.01 -9.76
N LEU A 164 7.78 19.93 -10.52
CA LEU A 164 8.97 19.75 -11.36
C LEU A 164 8.97 20.67 -12.57
N MET A 165 7.81 20.95 -13.16
CA MET A 165 7.72 21.79 -14.35
C MET A 165 8.07 23.26 -14.07
N ALA A 166 7.75 23.76 -12.86
CA ALA A 166 8.01 25.16 -12.49
C ALA A 166 9.49 25.60 -12.65
N PRO A 167 10.49 24.89 -12.10
CA PRO A 167 11.90 25.18 -12.36
C PRO A 167 12.36 24.72 -13.76
N ALA A 168 11.78 23.66 -14.33
CA ALA A 168 12.15 23.17 -15.65
C ALA A 168 11.88 24.18 -16.77
N TRP A 169 10.77 24.94 -16.67
CA TRP A 169 10.43 26.01 -17.61
C TRP A 169 11.46 27.14 -17.64
N GLN A 170 12.19 27.33 -16.53
CA GLN A 170 13.25 28.33 -16.40
C GLN A 170 14.63 27.76 -16.75
N TYR A 171 14.71 26.52 -17.23
CA TYR A 171 15.95 25.78 -17.45
C TYR A 171 16.84 25.64 -16.19
N ASP A 172 16.24 25.76 -15.00
CA ASP A 172 16.94 25.58 -13.71
C ASP A 172 16.96 24.10 -13.31
N TRP A 173 17.89 23.35 -13.90
CA TRP A 173 18.06 21.92 -13.62
C TRP A 173 18.46 21.63 -12.18
N TRP A 174 19.11 22.57 -11.50
CA TRP A 174 19.42 22.44 -10.07
C TRP A 174 18.14 22.54 -9.24
N GLY A 175 17.26 23.50 -9.54
CA GLY A 175 15.94 23.61 -8.96
C GLY A 175 15.09 22.35 -9.19
N VAL A 176 15.08 21.81 -10.41
CA VAL A 176 14.40 20.53 -10.73
C VAL A 176 14.91 19.40 -9.84
N ALA A 177 16.22 19.22 -9.76
CA ALA A 177 16.83 18.15 -8.96
C ALA A 177 16.55 18.33 -7.45
N ALA A 178 16.59 19.56 -6.95
CA ALA A 178 16.31 19.87 -5.56
C ALA A 178 14.84 19.59 -5.20
N VAL A 179 13.89 20.04 -6.02
CA VAL A 179 12.45 19.75 -5.86
C VAL A 179 12.20 18.24 -5.90
N ALA A 180 12.73 17.55 -6.91
CA ALA A 180 12.59 16.09 -7.03
C ALA A 180 13.12 15.36 -5.80
N GLY A 181 14.33 15.72 -5.35
CA GLY A 181 14.97 15.11 -4.19
C GLY A 181 14.21 15.37 -2.90
N THR A 182 13.82 16.62 -2.65
CA THR A 182 13.04 16.99 -1.46
C THR A 182 11.69 16.28 -1.44
N PHE A 183 10.95 16.29 -2.54
CA PHE A 183 9.67 15.60 -2.65
C PHE A 183 9.84 14.09 -2.39
N SER A 184 10.87 13.46 -2.97
CA SER A 184 11.17 12.03 -2.78
C SER A 184 11.44 11.69 -1.33
N VAL A 185 12.34 12.45 -0.68
CA VAL A 185 12.71 12.23 0.72
C VAL A 185 11.50 12.40 1.64
N THR A 186 10.70 13.44 1.42
CA THR A 186 9.49 13.69 2.21
C THR A 186 8.45 12.57 2.03
N THR A 187 8.20 12.14 0.79
CA THR A 187 7.22 11.07 0.48
C THR A 187 7.64 9.76 1.15
N ILE A 188 8.86 9.30 0.90
CA ILE A 188 9.37 8.04 1.46
C ILE A 188 9.44 8.13 2.99
N GLY A 189 9.91 9.25 3.53
CA GLY A 189 9.95 9.51 4.96
C GLY A 189 8.57 9.41 5.61
N MET A 190 7.55 10.05 5.01
CA MET A 190 6.18 10.00 5.51
C MET A 190 5.57 8.59 5.40
N MET A 191 5.78 7.89 4.28
CA MET A 191 5.36 6.49 4.13
C MET A 191 5.94 5.60 5.24
N MET A 192 7.24 5.73 5.52
CA MET A 192 7.89 4.95 6.59
C MET A 192 7.40 5.35 7.98
N ALA A 193 7.19 6.64 8.24
CA ALA A 193 6.68 7.13 9.52
C ALA A 193 5.28 6.58 9.79
N MET A 194 4.36 6.70 8.83
CA MET A 194 3.00 6.20 8.94
C MET A 194 2.93 4.68 8.98
N ALA A 195 3.79 3.98 8.21
CA ALA A 195 3.91 2.53 8.30
C ALA A 195 4.39 2.07 9.69
N THR A 196 5.31 2.82 10.31
CA THR A 196 5.79 2.56 11.67
C THR A 196 4.67 2.77 12.68
N VAL A 197 4.03 3.94 12.66
CA VAL A 197 2.92 4.29 13.56
C VAL A 197 1.78 3.27 13.44
N GLY A 198 1.37 2.94 12.22
CA GLY A 198 0.32 1.93 11.97
C GLY A 198 0.72 0.53 12.44
N SER A 199 1.96 0.11 12.17
CA SER A 199 2.44 -1.23 12.57
C SER A 199 2.56 -1.36 14.09
N LEU A 200 3.07 -0.35 14.79
CA LEU A 200 3.16 -0.33 16.24
C LEU A 200 1.77 -0.19 16.89
N GLY A 201 0.91 0.67 16.33
CA GLY A 201 -0.48 0.84 16.75
C GLY A 201 -1.26 -0.47 16.74
N LEU A 202 -1.21 -1.22 15.64
CA LEU A 202 -1.89 -2.50 15.52
C LEU A 202 -1.28 -3.61 16.40
N ARG A 203 -0.02 -3.47 16.84
CA ARG A 203 0.63 -4.41 17.77
C ARG A 203 0.17 -4.20 19.21
N MET A 204 -0.12 -2.97 19.62
CA MET A 204 -0.60 -2.65 20.97
C MET A 204 -2.02 -3.18 21.24
N VAL A 205 -2.81 -3.41 20.19
CA VAL A 205 -4.15 -3.99 20.31
C VAL A 205 -4.07 -5.52 20.44
N SER A 206 -4.59 -6.06 21.55
CA SER A 206 -4.68 -7.50 21.78
C SER A 206 -5.66 -8.15 20.80
N MET A 207 -5.13 -8.85 19.80
CA MET A 207 -5.92 -9.50 18.75
C MET A 207 -6.38 -10.92 19.13
N GLN A 208 -6.32 -11.33 20.39
CA GLN A 208 -6.58 -12.73 20.80
C GLN A 208 -7.94 -13.26 20.29
N LYS A 209 -8.98 -12.43 20.26
CA LYS A 209 -10.32 -12.82 19.76
C LYS A 209 -10.56 -12.49 18.28
N VAL A 210 -9.75 -11.60 17.71
CA VAL A 210 -9.93 -11.07 16.35
C VAL A 210 -8.94 -11.69 15.37
N HIS A 211 -7.99 -12.51 15.85
CA HIS A 211 -6.95 -13.14 15.05
C HIS A 211 -7.52 -13.89 13.84
N ARG A 212 -8.64 -14.59 14.01
CA ARG A 212 -9.32 -15.30 12.91
C ARG A 212 -9.79 -14.38 11.77
N TYR A 213 -10.11 -13.12 12.06
CA TYR A 213 -10.63 -12.14 11.10
C TYR A 213 -9.57 -11.22 10.51
N VAL A 214 -8.29 -11.35 10.91
CA VAL A 214 -7.24 -10.40 10.52
C VAL A 214 -7.06 -10.26 9.02
N HIS A 215 -7.18 -11.36 8.26
CA HIS A 215 -7.10 -11.33 6.80
C HIS A 215 -8.30 -10.66 6.15
N LEU A 216 -9.50 -10.87 6.68
CA LEU A 216 -10.72 -10.20 6.21
C LEU A 216 -10.63 -8.69 6.46
N MET A 217 -10.24 -8.29 7.67
CA MET A 217 -10.06 -6.88 8.01
C MET A 217 -8.98 -6.21 7.15
N ALA A 218 -7.87 -6.90 6.86
CA ALA A 218 -6.85 -6.39 5.96
C ALA A 218 -7.39 -6.19 4.53
N GLY A 219 -8.18 -7.14 4.00
CA GLY A 219 -8.81 -6.99 2.68
C GLY A 219 -9.80 -5.83 2.63
N LEU A 220 -10.64 -5.69 3.65
CA LEU A 220 -11.59 -4.59 3.77
C LEU A 220 -10.89 -3.23 3.92
N ALA A 221 -9.79 -3.16 4.67
CA ALA A 221 -9.00 -1.94 4.79
C ALA A 221 -8.42 -1.51 3.44
N ILE A 222 -7.86 -2.44 2.67
CA ILE A 222 -7.30 -2.15 1.33
C ILE A 222 -8.40 -1.78 0.32
N PHE A 223 -9.54 -2.48 0.38
CA PHE A 223 -10.71 -2.14 -0.43
C PHE A 223 -11.16 -0.70 -0.11
N SER A 224 -11.30 -0.36 1.18
CA SER A 224 -11.74 0.96 1.60
C SER A 224 -10.75 2.06 1.22
N SER A 225 -9.44 1.81 1.25
CA SER A 225 -8.46 2.79 0.77
C SER A 225 -8.60 3.04 -0.74
N GLY A 226 -8.81 1.99 -1.54
CA GLY A 226 -9.06 2.15 -2.98
C GLY A 226 -10.36 2.92 -3.28
N VAL A 227 -11.42 2.67 -2.51
CA VAL A 227 -12.68 3.44 -2.63
C VAL A 227 -12.47 4.90 -2.20
N ALA A 228 -11.68 5.14 -1.16
CA ALA A 228 -11.38 6.49 -0.68
C ALA A 228 -10.65 7.32 -1.75
N ILE A 229 -9.69 6.72 -2.48
CA ILE A 229 -9.04 7.37 -3.64
C ILE A 229 -10.09 7.80 -4.66
N GLN A 230 -10.98 6.89 -5.08
CA GLN A 230 -11.99 7.21 -6.10
C GLN A 230 -13.04 8.22 -5.64
N ALA A 231 -13.39 8.23 -4.35
CA ALA A 231 -14.40 9.13 -3.82
C ALA A 231 -13.85 10.52 -3.49
N LEU A 232 -12.59 10.61 -3.07
CA LEU A 232 -11.97 11.86 -2.60
C LEU A 232 -11.01 12.48 -3.62
N GLY A 233 -10.63 11.75 -4.67
CA GLY A 233 -9.64 12.19 -5.65
C GLY A 233 -8.26 12.46 -5.03
N ILE A 234 -7.89 11.63 -4.04
CA ILE A 234 -6.60 11.70 -3.33
C ILE A 234 -5.64 10.62 -3.83
#